data_AF-A0A804PYI4-F1
#
_entry.id   AF-A0A804PYI4-F1
#
_cell.length_a   1.000
_cell.length_b   1.000
_cell.length_c   1.000
_cell.angle_alpha   90.00
_cell.angle_beta   90.00
_cell.angle_gamma   90.00
#
_symmetry.space_group_name_H-M   'P 1'
#
loop_
_entity.id
_entity.type
_entity.pdbx_description
1 polymer ?
#
loop_
_entity_poly.entity_id
_entity_poly.type
_entity_poly.pdbx_seq_one_letter_code
_entity_poly.pdbx_strand_id
1 'polypeptide(L)'
;MKSGGGRRCRLECASPLTLKLKLRTHHRRGRPSGRRGGGHALRGGRWCLGCPGRPGASYYSIWSLLYSVIIVPFLDGLIGAEVPAHTWFGAFLSLFGVIMLELSGSPPCVGDLLNLLSAFSFAIHMLRTEHISRNIKKENFLTLVGCEVFVVAILSAASYTFKCFTQNVQHWNLKVWSPSELFGMAMLFPWPAILYTGILSTSFCLWAEVAAMRVVSATETAIIYGLEPVWGAAFAWVMLGERWGLTGFVGAIFIMAGSLMVQIYGSILDDVSRGDDYQMNI
;
A
#
# COMPACT_ATOMS: atom_id res chain seq x y z
N MET A 1 38.24 -38.33 -15.97
CA MET A 1 38.96 -37.13 -15.49
C MET A 1 38.58 -35.94 -16.37
N LYS A 2 37.82 -34.97 -15.83
CA LYS A 2 38.24 -33.58 -15.48
C LYS A 2 38.71 -32.76 -16.72
N SER A 3 38.28 -31.53 -17.00
CA SER A 3 37.49 -30.53 -16.27
C SER A 3 37.09 -29.42 -17.26
N GLY A 4 35.83 -28.98 -17.25
CA GLY A 4 35.34 -27.86 -18.04
C GLY A 4 35.72 -26.50 -17.42
N GLY A 5 36.13 -25.56 -18.28
CA GLY A 5 36.51 -24.19 -17.90
C GLY A 5 35.31 -23.27 -17.73
N GLY A 6 35.08 -22.82 -16.49
CA GLY A 6 34.10 -21.78 -16.17
C GLY A 6 34.68 -20.38 -16.41
N ARG A 7 34.16 -19.66 -17.41
CA ARG A 7 34.37 -18.21 -17.54
C ARG A 7 33.40 -17.47 -16.63
N ARG A 8 33.97 -16.86 -15.59
CA ARG A 8 33.33 -16.02 -14.58
C ARG A 8 32.86 -14.71 -15.25
N CYS A 9 31.55 -14.56 -15.49
CA CYS A 9 30.98 -13.28 -15.89
C CYS A 9 30.99 -12.31 -14.71
N ARG A 10 31.81 -11.27 -14.83
CA ARG A 10 31.90 -10.12 -13.93
C ARG A 10 30.70 -9.21 -14.27
N LEU A 11 29.65 -9.24 -13.45
CA LEU A 11 28.54 -8.30 -13.51
C LEU A 11 29.01 -6.96 -12.93
N GLU A 12 29.36 -6.01 -13.81
CA GLU A 12 29.48 -4.61 -13.44
C GLU A 12 28.09 -4.03 -13.14
N CYS A 13 27.88 -3.58 -11.90
CA CYS A 13 26.77 -2.72 -11.52
C CYS A 13 27.00 -1.33 -12.12
N ALA A 14 26.51 -1.10 -13.34
CA ALA A 14 26.39 0.24 -13.88
C ALA A 14 25.02 0.83 -13.48
N SER A 15 25.05 1.93 -12.71
CA SER A 15 23.86 2.69 -12.32
C SER A 15 23.09 3.26 -13.53
N PRO A 16 21.74 3.40 -13.42
CA PRO A 16 20.86 3.79 -14.52
C PRO A 16 21.00 5.25 -15.01
N LEU A 17 21.82 6.10 -14.36
CA LEU A 17 22.01 7.49 -14.79
C LEU A 17 22.97 7.64 -15.98
N THR A 18 23.93 6.74 -16.17
CA THR A 18 24.96 6.85 -17.22
C THR A 18 24.43 6.44 -18.60
N LEU A 19 23.30 5.72 -18.67
CA LEU A 19 22.73 5.24 -19.93
C LEU A 19 21.91 6.30 -20.67
N LYS A 20 21.31 7.27 -19.96
CA LYS A 20 20.52 8.35 -20.62
C LYS A 20 21.37 9.41 -21.32
N LEU A 21 22.65 9.56 -20.96
CA LEU A 21 23.56 10.51 -21.62
C LEU A 21 24.27 9.94 -22.86
N LYS A 22 24.35 8.62 -23.01
CA LYS A 22 24.96 7.97 -24.20
C LYS A 22 23.97 7.74 -25.36
N LEU A 23 22.66 7.78 -25.09
CA LEU A 23 21.62 7.54 -26.10
C LEU A 23 21.17 8.80 -26.84
N ARG A 24 21.61 10.01 -26.45
CA ARG A 24 21.25 11.26 -27.14
C ARG A 24 22.17 11.64 -28.30
N THR A 25 23.26 10.90 -28.53
CA THR A 25 24.30 11.23 -29.53
C THR A 25 24.32 10.36 -30.79
N HIS A 26 23.45 9.36 -30.93
CA HIS A 26 23.47 8.45 -32.10
C HIS A 26 22.24 8.50 -33.02
N HIS A 27 21.35 9.49 -32.87
CA HIS A 27 20.20 9.65 -33.77
C HIS A 27 20.52 10.55 -34.98
N ARG A 28 21.39 10.05 -35.88
CA ARG A 28 21.36 10.48 -37.30
C ARG A 28 21.64 9.27 -38.20
N ARG A 29 20.68 9.06 -39.11
CA ARG A 29 20.65 8.15 -40.29
C ARG A 29 20.07 6.75 -40.08
N GLY A 30 19.02 6.45 -40.85
CA GLY A 30 18.64 5.09 -41.25
C GLY A 30 17.13 4.79 -41.22
N ARG A 31 16.54 4.57 -42.40
CA ARG A 31 15.14 4.23 -42.70
C ARG A 31 14.67 2.85 -42.17
N PRO A 32 13.36 2.54 -42.22
CA PRO A 32 12.75 1.47 -41.43
C PRO A 32 12.82 0.09 -42.11
N SER A 33 13.02 -0.96 -41.32
CA SER A 33 12.66 -2.33 -41.71
C SER A 33 12.10 -3.05 -40.48
N GLY A 34 10.91 -3.64 -40.63
CA GLY A 34 10.19 -4.29 -39.54
C GLY A 34 10.88 -5.54 -39.02
N ARG A 35 10.88 -5.70 -37.70
CA ARG A 35 10.92 -6.99 -37.02
C ARG A 35 10.44 -6.85 -35.58
N ARG A 36 9.54 -7.76 -35.20
CA ARG A 36 9.05 -7.96 -33.82
C ARG A 36 10.23 -8.07 -32.86
N GLY A 37 10.19 -7.31 -31.77
CA GLY A 37 11.16 -7.40 -30.68
C GLY A 37 10.48 -7.01 -29.38
N GLY A 38 10.32 -7.99 -28.48
CA GLY A 38 9.70 -7.82 -27.18
C GLY A 38 10.42 -6.80 -26.32
N GLY A 39 9.67 -5.82 -25.82
CA GLY A 39 10.14 -4.85 -24.84
C GLY A 39 10.23 -5.49 -23.47
N HIS A 40 11.46 -5.75 -23.01
CA HIS A 40 11.73 -6.05 -21.60
C HIS A 40 11.57 -4.76 -20.78
N ALA A 41 10.39 -4.59 -20.19
CA ALA A 41 10.14 -3.60 -19.17
C ALA A 41 10.95 -3.92 -17.90
N LEU A 42 11.66 -2.90 -17.42
CA LEU A 42 12.49 -2.87 -16.23
C LEU A 42 11.67 -3.29 -14.99
N ARG A 43 12.04 -4.43 -14.39
CA ARG A 43 11.47 -4.94 -13.13
C ARG A 43 12.01 -4.16 -11.94
N GLY A 44 11.24 -3.20 -11.44
CA GLY A 44 11.32 -2.73 -10.06
C GLY A 44 10.52 -3.65 -9.14
N GLY A 45 11.01 -3.89 -7.92
CA GLY A 45 10.22 -4.41 -6.80
C GLY A 45 9.73 -5.86 -6.89
N ARG A 46 10.62 -6.86 -6.85
CA ARG A 46 10.22 -8.26 -6.72
C ARG A 46 9.99 -8.63 -5.25
N TRP A 47 8.78 -8.35 -4.78
CA TRP A 47 8.22 -8.89 -3.55
C TRP A 47 6.74 -9.26 -3.75
N CYS A 48 6.52 -10.25 -4.62
CA CYS A 48 5.32 -11.08 -4.55
C CYS A 48 5.83 -12.51 -4.46
N LEU A 49 5.65 -13.14 -3.30
CA LEU A 49 5.61 -14.60 -3.20
C LEU A 49 4.34 -15.05 -3.94
N GLY A 50 4.40 -15.12 -5.26
CA GLY A 50 3.29 -15.55 -6.11
C GLY A 50 3.32 -14.93 -7.51
N CYS A 51 3.50 -15.79 -8.51
CA CYS A 51 3.34 -15.56 -9.96
C CYS A 51 4.31 -14.61 -10.69
N PRO A 52 5.36 -15.14 -11.35
CA PRO A 52 6.15 -14.36 -12.30
C PRO A 52 5.37 -14.14 -13.60
N GLY A 53 4.93 -12.91 -13.90
CA GLY A 53 4.78 -12.48 -15.29
C GLY A 53 3.55 -11.69 -15.74
N ARG A 54 2.63 -11.24 -14.88
CA ARG A 54 1.56 -10.32 -15.32
C ARG A 54 1.27 -9.25 -14.25
N PRO A 55 1.24 -7.95 -14.59
CA PRO A 55 0.78 -6.90 -13.70
C PRO A 55 -0.76 -6.93 -13.71
N GLY A 56 -1.35 -7.64 -12.77
CA GLY A 56 -2.79 -7.65 -12.54
C GLY A 56 -3.05 -8.20 -11.14
N ALA A 57 -3.91 -7.54 -10.38
CA ALA A 57 -4.34 -8.02 -9.08
C ALA A 57 -4.94 -9.43 -9.23
N SER A 58 -4.63 -10.35 -8.32
CA SER A 58 -5.31 -11.66 -8.30
C SER A 58 -6.78 -11.44 -7.98
N TYR A 59 -7.70 -12.29 -8.47
CA TYR A 59 -9.12 -12.20 -8.11
C TYR A 59 -9.33 -12.13 -6.59
N TYR A 60 -8.42 -12.72 -5.80
CA TYR A 60 -8.48 -12.70 -4.34
C TYR A 60 -7.83 -11.48 -3.67
N SER A 61 -6.91 -10.77 -4.34
CA SER A 61 -6.39 -9.49 -3.83
C SER A 61 -7.49 -8.44 -3.82
N ILE A 62 -8.33 -8.46 -4.88
CA ILE A 62 -9.59 -7.70 -4.93
C ILE A 62 -10.44 -8.10 -3.73
N TRP A 63 -10.72 -9.40 -3.55
CA TRP A 63 -11.52 -9.88 -2.41
C TRP A 63 -10.97 -9.51 -1.04
N SER A 64 -9.66 -9.31 -0.88
CA SER A 64 -9.08 -8.90 0.40
C SER A 64 -9.33 -7.43 0.71
N LEU A 65 -9.31 -6.55 -0.31
CA LEU A 65 -9.76 -5.16 -0.19
C LEU A 65 -11.27 -5.08 0.04
N LEU A 66 -12.04 -5.98 -0.57
CA LEU A 66 -13.47 -6.13 -0.29
C LEU A 66 -13.72 -6.56 1.15
N TYR A 67 -12.90 -7.50 1.64
CA TYR A 67 -12.99 -8.00 3.00
C TYR A 67 -12.56 -6.95 4.01
N SER A 68 -11.52 -6.14 3.76
CA SER A 68 -11.10 -5.10 4.72
C SER A 68 -12.20 -4.05 4.93
N VAL A 69 -12.91 -3.65 3.87
CA VAL A 69 -14.02 -2.67 3.95
C VAL A 69 -15.22 -3.21 4.71
N ILE A 70 -15.49 -4.53 4.67
CA ILE A 70 -16.61 -5.14 5.39
C ILE A 70 -16.22 -5.64 6.79
N ILE A 71 -15.00 -6.14 6.96
CA ILE A 71 -14.58 -6.80 8.19
C ILE A 71 -14.44 -5.80 9.34
N VAL A 72 -14.09 -4.55 9.03
CA VAL A 72 -13.98 -3.49 10.03
C VAL A 72 -15.36 -3.19 10.63
N PRO A 73 -16.41 -2.79 9.88
CA PRO A 73 -17.75 -2.58 10.45
C PRO A 73 -18.30 -3.85 11.10
N PHE A 74 -18.00 -5.02 10.55
CA PHE A 74 -18.44 -6.28 11.15
C PHE A 74 -17.79 -6.56 12.52
N LEU A 75 -16.47 -6.37 12.63
CA LEU A 75 -15.74 -6.53 13.90
C LEU A 75 -16.10 -5.44 14.90
N ASP A 76 -16.32 -4.21 14.45
CA ASP A 76 -16.79 -3.09 15.28
C ASP A 76 -18.18 -3.39 15.88
N GLY A 77 -19.09 -3.93 15.06
CA GLY A 77 -20.39 -4.42 15.50
C GLY A 77 -20.32 -5.58 16.51
N LEU A 78 -19.35 -6.50 16.35
CA LEU A 78 -19.12 -7.59 17.32
C LEU A 78 -18.59 -7.08 18.67
N ILE A 79 -17.88 -5.95 18.69
CA ILE A 79 -17.36 -5.31 19.90
C ILE A 79 -18.46 -4.51 20.63
N GLY A 80 -19.65 -4.39 20.04
CA GLY A 80 -20.83 -3.80 20.65
C GLY A 80 -21.16 -2.39 20.16
N ALA A 81 -20.54 -1.93 19.07
CA ALA A 81 -20.94 -0.69 18.42
C ALA A 81 -22.20 -0.89 17.57
N GLU A 82 -23.20 -0.02 17.72
CA GLU A 82 -24.36 -0.01 16.82
C GLU A 82 -23.96 0.63 15.48
N VAL A 83 -23.56 -0.22 14.52
CA VAL A 83 -23.23 0.27 13.16
C VAL A 83 -24.52 0.63 12.43
N PRO A 84 -24.73 1.91 12.08
CA PRO A 84 -25.99 2.34 11.51
C PRO A 84 -26.17 1.83 10.07
N ALA A 85 -27.43 1.63 9.66
CA ALA A 85 -27.75 0.99 8.37
C ALA A 85 -27.23 1.75 7.14
N HIS A 86 -27.07 3.07 7.23
CA HIS A 86 -26.51 3.89 6.14
C HIS A 86 -25.02 3.57 5.89
N THR A 87 -24.26 3.23 6.94
CA THR A 87 -22.85 2.83 6.84
C THR A 87 -22.70 1.54 6.06
N TRP A 88 -23.61 0.58 6.27
CA TRP A 88 -23.66 -0.65 5.47
C TRP A 88 -23.96 -0.37 4.00
N PHE A 89 -24.94 0.49 3.72
CA PHE A 89 -25.27 0.83 2.33
C PHE A 89 -24.10 1.52 1.62
N GLY A 90 -23.46 2.49 2.26
CA GLY A 90 -22.28 3.16 1.72
C GLY A 90 -21.09 2.22 1.55
N ALA A 91 -20.87 1.30 2.50
CA ALA A 91 -19.85 0.26 2.40
C ALA A 91 -20.08 -0.65 1.18
N PHE A 92 -21.30 -1.16 0.97
CA PHE A 92 -21.63 -1.98 -0.20
C PHE A 92 -21.51 -1.20 -1.52
N LEU A 93 -21.86 0.08 -1.52
CA LEU A 93 -21.74 0.92 -2.71
C LEU A 93 -20.26 1.15 -3.08
N SER A 94 -19.42 1.47 -2.09
CA SER A 94 -17.98 1.61 -2.29
C SER A 94 -17.35 0.29 -2.71
N LEU A 95 -17.78 -0.82 -2.10
CA LEU A 95 -17.36 -2.17 -2.45
C LEU A 95 -17.57 -2.47 -3.94
N PHE A 96 -18.77 -2.18 -4.44
CA PHE A 96 -19.11 -2.39 -5.84
C PHE A 96 -18.23 -1.54 -6.76
N GLY A 97 -17.95 -0.29 -6.38
CA GLY A 97 -17.03 0.59 -7.10
C GLY A 97 -15.60 0.05 -7.16
N VAL A 98 -15.07 -0.48 -6.05
CA VAL A 98 -13.73 -1.12 -5.98
C VAL A 98 -13.68 -2.33 -6.90
N ILE A 99 -14.70 -3.19 -6.89
CA ILE A 99 -14.79 -4.35 -7.81
C ILE A 99 -14.70 -3.86 -9.26
N MET A 100 -15.50 -2.85 -9.62
CA MET A 100 -15.50 -2.34 -11.00
C MET A 100 -14.14 -1.80 -11.45
N LEU A 101 -13.41 -1.17 -10.53
CA LEU A 101 -12.11 -0.55 -10.80
C LEU A 101 -11.00 -1.60 -10.92
N GLU A 102 -11.07 -2.67 -10.12
CA GLU A 102 -10.02 -3.69 -9.99
C GLU A 102 -10.28 -5.00 -10.79
N LEU A 103 -11.30 -5.08 -11.64
CA LEU A 103 -11.76 -6.29 -12.38
C LEU A 103 -10.72 -7.05 -13.25
N SER A 104 -9.45 -6.67 -13.25
CA SER A 104 -8.37 -7.31 -14.00
C SER A 104 -7.76 -8.50 -13.24
N GLY A 105 -8.42 -9.67 -13.25
CA GLY A 105 -8.03 -10.81 -12.42
C GLY A 105 -6.96 -11.75 -13.01
N SER A 106 -6.02 -12.17 -12.15
CA SER A 106 -5.10 -13.32 -12.36
C SER A 106 -5.54 -14.56 -11.56
N PRO A 107 -5.09 -15.80 -11.91
CA PRO A 107 -5.47 -17.03 -11.22
C PRO A 107 -5.09 -17.03 -9.72
N PRO A 108 -5.82 -17.80 -8.87
CA PRO A 108 -5.53 -17.92 -7.44
C PRO A 108 -4.07 -18.28 -7.16
N CYS A 109 -3.49 -17.63 -6.15
CA CYS A 109 -2.15 -17.93 -5.66
C CYS A 109 -2.10 -18.05 -4.13
N VAL A 110 -1.09 -18.74 -3.61
CA VAL A 110 -0.90 -18.92 -2.15
C VAL A 110 -0.70 -17.59 -1.42
N GLY A 111 -0.18 -16.57 -2.12
CA GLY A 111 -0.04 -15.20 -1.58
C GLY A 111 -1.38 -14.54 -1.22
N ASP A 112 -2.47 -14.98 -1.83
CA ASP A 112 -3.80 -14.43 -1.58
C ASP A 112 -4.31 -14.75 -0.17
N LEU A 113 -3.97 -15.94 0.36
CA LEU A 113 -4.32 -16.30 1.74
C LEU A 113 -3.57 -15.45 2.76
N LEU A 114 -2.30 -15.13 2.48
CA LEU A 114 -1.50 -14.23 3.32
C LEU A 114 -2.06 -12.80 3.29
N ASN A 115 -2.56 -12.36 2.13
CA ASN A 115 -3.20 -11.05 1.98
C ASN A 115 -4.51 -10.94 2.78
N LEU A 116 -5.30 -12.01 2.81
CA LEU A 116 -6.50 -12.09 3.65
C LEU A 116 -6.15 -12.01 5.14
N LEU A 117 -5.11 -12.74 5.57
CA LEU A 117 -4.65 -12.70 6.96
C LEU A 117 -4.11 -11.33 7.36
N SER A 118 -3.41 -10.63 6.46
CA SER A 118 -2.96 -9.25 6.71
C SER A 118 -4.13 -8.29 6.81
N ALA A 119 -5.17 -8.43 5.99
CA ALA A 119 -6.37 -7.58 6.06
C ALA A 119 -7.08 -7.73 7.43
N PHE A 120 -7.21 -8.96 7.93
CA PHE A 120 -7.78 -9.20 9.26
C PHE A 120 -6.94 -8.58 10.38
N SER A 121 -5.61 -8.75 10.30
CA SER A 121 -4.67 -8.18 11.27
C SER A 121 -4.71 -6.65 11.26
N PHE A 122 -4.84 -6.05 10.07
CA PHE A 122 -4.98 -4.60 9.89
C PHE A 122 -6.30 -4.08 10.47
N ALA A 123 -7.42 -4.78 10.25
CA ALA A 123 -8.70 -4.40 10.83
C ALA A 123 -8.68 -4.41 12.36
N ILE A 124 -8.09 -5.44 12.97
CA ILE A 124 -7.88 -5.49 14.43
C ILE A 124 -6.98 -4.34 14.89
N HIS A 125 -5.90 -4.06 14.15
CA HIS A 125 -5.02 -2.94 14.46
C HIS A 125 -5.81 -1.62 14.46
N MET A 126 -6.63 -1.36 13.45
CA MET A 126 -7.39 -0.13 13.31
C MET A 126 -8.41 0.04 14.44
N LEU A 127 -9.18 -0.99 14.78
CA LEU A 127 -10.14 -0.96 15.90
C LEU A 127 -9.43 -0.73 17.25
N ARG A 128 -8.29 -1.39 17.46
CA ARG A 128 -7.49 -1.20 18.66
C ARG A 128 -6.89 0.21 18.72
N THR A 129 -6.42 0.72 17.58
CA THR A 129 -5.85 2.07 17.49
C THR A 129 -6.92 3.12 17.73
N GLU A 130 -8.13 2.97 17.20
CA GLU A 130 -9.26 3.83 17.53
C GLU A 130 -9.51 3.85 19.05
N HIS A 131 -9.71 2.67 19.65
CA HIS A 131 -10.00 2.57 21.08
C HIS A 131 -8.89 3.19 21.94
N ILE A 132 -7.62 2.88 21.64
CA ILE A 132 -6.48 3.42 22.37
C ILE A 132 -6.34 4.94 22.14
N SER A 133 -6.52 5.42 20.91
CA SER A 133 -6.34 6.83 20.55
C SER A 133 -7.34 7.75 21.27
N ARG A 134 -8.57 7.27 21.48
CA ARG A 134 -9.65 7.98 22.19
C ARG A 134 -9.46 8.00 23.70
N ASN A 135 -8.87 6.94 24.28
CA ASN A 135 -8.64 6.83 25.73
C ASN A 135 -7.32 7.45 26.20
N ILE A 136 -6.36 7.69 25.30
CA ILE A 136 -5.04 8.24 25.64
C ILE A 136 -5.03 9.77 25.71
N LYS A 137 -4.45 10.31 26.79
CA LYS A 137 -4.12 11.74 26.95
C LYS A 137 -3.18 12.26 25.84
N LYS A 138 -3.34 13.53 25.47
CA LYS A 138 -2.56 14.18 24.38
C LYS A 138 -1.04 14.05 24.55
N GLU A 139 -0.55 14.03 25.79
CA GLU A 139 0.88 13.90 26.13
C GLU A 139 1.52 12.58 25.68
N ASN A 140 0.78 11.46 25.72
CA ASN A 140 1.29 10.13 25.36
C ASN A 140 1.09 9.78 23.88
N PHE A 141 0.49 10.70 23.10
CA PHE A 141 0.17 10.47 21.70
C PHE A 141 1.41 10.27 20.82
N LEU A 142 2.43 11.12 20.97
CA LEU A 142 3.68 10.98 20.22
C LEU A 142 4.42 9.69 20.59
N THR A 143 4.32 9.26 21.85
CA THR A 143 4.89 7.99 22.30
C THR A 143 4.22 6.80 21.62
N LEU A 144 2.90 6.84 21.43
CA LEU A 144 2.17 5.77 20.72
C LEU A 144 2.64 5.65 19.26
N VAL A 145 2.68 6.77 18.53
CA VAL A 145 3.16 6.79 17.13
C VAL A 145 4.63 6.35 17.05
N GLY A 146 5.46 6.78 18.01
CA GLY A 146 6.86 6.36 18.10
C GLY A 146 7.01 4.85 18.30
N CYS A 147 6.19 4.24 19.17
CA CYS A 147 6.13 2.80 19.36
C CYS A 147 5.70 2.06 18.08
N GLU A 148 4.70 2.57 17.35
CA GLU A 148 4.26 1.98 16.08
C GLU A 148 5.37 1.99 15.03
N VAL A 149 6.03 3.14 14.83
CA VAL A 149 7.17 3.27 13.91
C VAL A 149 8.32 2.33 14.32
N PHE A 150 8.57 2.20 15.62
CA PHE A 150 9.60 1.30 16.14
C PHE A 150 9.27 -0.18 15.87
N VAL A 151 8.03 -0.60 16.09
CA VAL A 151 7.55 -1.96 15.79
C VAL A 151 7.65 -2.24 14.29
N VAL A 152 7.24 -1.29 13.44
CA VAL A 152 7.37 -1.41 11.98
C VAL A 152 8.84 -1.55 11.57
N ALA A 153 9.75 -0.79 12.18
CA ALA A 153 11.18 -0.90 11.91
C ALA A 153 11.76 -2.28 12.28
N ILE A 154 11.41 -2.81 13.46
CA ILE A 154 11.85 -4.15 13.90
C ILE A 154 11.29 -5.24 12.99
N LEU A 155 9.99 -5.21 12.70
CA LEU A 155 9.34 -6.20 11.84
C LEU A 155 9.90 -6.15 10.40
N SER A 156 10.19 -4.96 9.89
CA SER A 156 10.84 -4.79 8.58
C SER A 156 12.24 -5.41 8.58
N ALA A 157 13.05 -5.15 9.60
CA ALA A 157 14.38 -5.76 9.74
C ALA A 157 14.30 -7.29 9.87
N ALA A 158 13.35 -7.81 10.65
CA ALA A 158 13.11 -9.24 10.81
C ALA A 158 12.63 -9.91 9.50
N SER A 159 11.77 -9.24 8.73
CA SER A 159 11.32 -9.74 7.43
C SER A 159 12.47 -9.84 6.43
N TYR A 160 13.39 -8.88 6.47
CA TYR A 160 14.59 -8.88 5.63
C TYR A 160 15.53 -10.04 5.99
N THR A 161 15.81 -10.27 7.27
CA THR A 161 16.65 -11.39 7.71
C THR A 161 16.01 -12.74 7.38
N PHE A 162 14.69 -12.87 7.55
CA PHE A 162 13.94 -14.07 7.16
C PHE A 162 14.02 -14.33 5.66
N LYS A 163 13.95 -13.30 4.81
CA LYS A 163 14.15 -13.45 3.35
C LYS A 163 15.55 -13.93 3.01
N CYS A 164 16.58 -13.34 3.63
CA CYS A 164 17.96 -13.76 3.44
C CYS A 164 18.17 -15.22 3.84
N PHE A 165 17.52 -15.67 4.92
CA PHE A 165 17.56 -17.06 5.39
C PHE A 165 16.86 -18.03 4.43
N THR A 166 15.62 -17.73 4.05
CA THR A 166 14.78 -18.63 3.23
C THR A 166 15.25 -18.77 1.79
N GLN A 167 15.74 -17.68 1.18
CA GLN A 167 16.16 -17.73 -0.22
C GLN A 167 17.62 -18.18 -0.42
N ASN A 168 18.36 -18.47 0.66
CA ASN A 168 19.76 -18.96 0.61
C ASN A 168 20.67 -18.10 -0.29
N VAL A 169 20.35 -16.80 -0.43
CA VAL A 169 20.99 -15.88 -1.40
C VAL A 169 22.32 -15.35 -0.88
N GLN A 170 22.50 -15.37 0.44
CA GLN A 170 23.72 -14.93 1.09
C GLN A 170 24.29 -16.10 1.89
N HIS A 171 25.34 -16.76 1.37
CA HIS A 171 26.27 -17.42 2.29
C HIS A 171 26.68 -16.35 3.30
N TRP A 172 26.48 -16.60 4.59
CA TRP A 172 26.87 -15.73 5.70
C TRP A 172 28.40 -15.61 5.78
N ASN A 173 29.03 -15.10 4.74
CA ASN A 173 30.38 -14.59 4.81
C ASN A 173 30.25 -13.26 5.56
N LEU A 174 30.68 -13.26 6.81
CA LEU A 174 31.08 -12.06 7.55
C LEU A 174 32.26 -11.43 6.80
N LYS A 175 32.00 -10.86 5.62
CA LYS A 175 32.95 -10.03 4.91
C LYS A 175 33.01 -8.75 5.75
N VAL A 176 34.09 -8.57 6.49
CA VAL A 176 34.36 -7.30 7.17
C VAL A 176 34.48 -6.26 6.07
N TRP A 177 33.47 -5.39 5.96
CA TRP A 177 33.48 -4.34 4.95
C TRP A 177 34.54 -3.32 5.35
N SER A 178 35.45 -3.01 4.42
CA SER A 178 36.39 -1.93 4.65
C SER A 178 35.63 -0.58 4.70
N PRO A 179 36.11 0.41 5.47
CA PRO A 179 35.47 1.72 5.55
C PRO A 179 35.26 2.40 4.18
N SER A 180 36.14 2.11 3.21
CA SER A 180 36.03 2.61 1.84
C SER A 180 34.92 1.94 1.00
N GLU A 181 34.67 0.64 1.18
CA GLU A 181 33.56 -0.07 0.53
C GLU A 181 32.21 0.40 1.09
N LEU A 182 32.12 0.67 2.41
CA LEU A 182 30.92 1.22 3.05
C LEU A 182 30.60 2.64 2.56
N PHE A 183 31.61 3.50 2.46
CA PHE A 183 31.44 4.86 1.97
C PHE A 183 30.98 4.89 0.50
N GLY A 184 31.54 4.00 -0.33
CA GLY A 184 31.10 3.84 -1.73
C GLY A 184 29.66 3.36 -1.87
N MET A 185 29.22 2.42 -1.03
CA MET A 185 27.83 1.98 -1.00
C MET A 185 26.90 3.09 -0.52
N ALA A 186 27.27 3.80 0.54
CA ALA A 186 26.50 4.90 1.07
C ALA A 186 26.27 5.98 0.01
N MET A 187 27.29 6.39 -0.75
CA MET A 187 27.12 7.42 -1.78
C MET A 187 26.25 7.00 -2.97
N LEU A 188 26.20 5.70 -3.30
CA LEU A 188 25.37 5.19 -4.39
C LEU A 188 23.93 4.86 -3.97
N PHE A 189 23.64 4.91 -2.68
CA PHE A 189 22.35 4.52 -2.13
C PHE A 189 21.27 5.56 -2.44
N PRO A 190 20.03 5.16 -2.76
CA PRO A 190 18.95 6.09 -3.11
C PRO A 190 18.38 6.76 -1.85
N TRP A 191 19.17 7.60 -1.17
CA TRP A 191 18.76 8.34 0.03
C TRP A 191 17.44 9.10 -0.12
N PRO A 192 17.16 9.81 -1.23
CA PRO A 192 15.91 10.55 -1.36
C PRO A 192 14.68 9.65 -1.27
N ALA A 193 14.74 8.46 -1.88
CA ALA A 193 13.62 7.52 -1.86
C ALA A 193 13.36 6.99 -0.45
N ILE A 194 14.43 6.68 0.30
CA ILE A 194 14.32 6.10 1.64
C ILE A 194 13.86 7.13 2.66
N LEU A 195 14.40 8.35 2.58
CA LEU A 195 13.95 9.45 3.42
C LEU A 195 12.48 9.78 3.14
N TYR A 196 12.08 9.77 1.87
CA TYR A 196 10.68 9.95 1.48
C TYR A 196 9.78 8.85 2.05
N THR A 197 10.13 7.57 1.85
CA THR A 197 9.28 6.46 2.32
C THR A 197 9.25 6.37 3.85
N GLY A 198 10.37 6.59 4.53
CA GLY A 198 10.42 6.48 5.99
C GLY A 198 9.74 7.65 6.70
N ILE A 199 10.11 8.88 6.36
CA ILE A 199 9.64 10.07 7.08
C ILE A 199 8.24 10.47 6.62
N LEU A 200 8.05 10.68 5.32
CA LEU A 200 6.79 11.19 4.79
C LEU A 200 5.75 10.08 4.62
N SER A 201 6.12 8.93 4.07
CA SER A 201 5.12 7.88 3.82
C SER A 201 4.80 7.04 5.06
N THR A 202 5.73 6.78 5.97
CA THR A 202 5.48 5.93 7.14
C THR A 202 5.17 6.77 8.38
N SER A 203 6.12 7.57 8.86
CA SER A 203 5.95 8.29 10.13
C SER A 203 4.82 9.32 10.09
N PHE A 204 4.72 10.11 9.02
CA PHE A 204 3.65 11.11 8.89
C PHE A 204 2.28 10.47 8.66
N CYS A 205 2.17 9.41 7.84
CA CYS A 205 0.90 8.71 7.64
C CYS A 205 0.41 8.04 8.93
N LEU A 206 1.28 7.35 9.69
CA LEU A 206 0.89 6.77 10.98
C LEU A 206 0.45 7.86 11.96
N TRP A 207 1.18 8.97 12.04
CA TRP A 207 0.76 10.11 12.87
C TRP A 207 -0.62 10.65 12.46
N ALA A 208 -0.85 10.85 11.16
CA ALA A 208 -2.11 11.36 10.63
C ALA A 208 -3.27 10.37 10.85
N GLU A 209 -3.00 9.08 10.70
CA GLU A 209 -3.92 7.97 10.92
C GLU A 209 -4.40 7.93 12.37
N VAL A 210 -3.49 7.88 13.34
CA VAL A 210 -3.85 7.89 14.78
C VAL A 210 -4.50 9.23 15.16
N ALA A 211 -4.10 10.35 14.53
CA ALA A 211 -4.74 11.65 14.76
C ALA A 211 -6.20 11.66 14.25
N ALA A 212 -6.47 11.10 13.07
CA ALA A 212 -7.80 11.04 12.47
C ALA A 212 -8.74 10.13 13.26
N MET A 213 -8.27 8.96 13.71
CA MET A 213 -9.08 7.99 14.48
C MET A 213 -9.55 8.49 15.85
N ARG A 214 -9.04 9.64 16.32
CA ARG A 214 -9.57 10.28 17.52
C ARG A 214 -10.95 10.91 17.31
N VAL A 215 -11.23 11.34 16.09
CA VAL A 215 -12.47 12.07 15.74
C VAL A 215 -13.33 11.29 14.76
N VAL A 216 -12.75 10.40 13.97
CA VAL A 216 -13.43 9.52 13.03
C VAL A 216 -13.45 8.10 13.59
N SER A 217 -14.52 7.33 13.39
CA SER A 217 -14.55 5.91 13.77
C SER A 217 -13.63 5.06 12.89
N ALA A 218 -13.20 3.88 13.35
CA ALA A 218 -12.45 2.93 12.52
C ALA A 218 -13.27 2.53 11.30
N THR A 219 -14.58 2.34 11.47
CA THR A 219 -15.50 1.97 10.39
C THR A 219 -15.55 3.02 9.28
N GLU A 220 -15.70 4.30 9.61
CA GLU A 220 -15.65 5.39 8.63
C GLU A 220 -14.26 5.54 8.00
N THR A 221 -13.20 5.36 8.80
CA THR A 221 -11.81 5.40 8.32
C THR A 221 -11.55 4.30 7.28
N ALA A 222 -12.06 3.09 7.49
CA ALA A 222 -11.98 2.00 6.51
C ALA A 222 -12.63 2.37 5.17
N ILE A 223 -13.79 3.02 5.22
CA ILE A 223 -14.51 3.45 4.01
C ILE A 223 -13.73 4.55 3.28
N ILE A 224 -13.08 5.45 4.02
CA ILE A 224 -12.18 6.47 3.47
C ILE A 224 -10.94 5.81 2.84
N TYR A 225 -10.34 4.81 3.47
CA TYR A 225 -9.23 4.05 2.88
C TYR A 225 -9.62 3.30 1.60
N GLY A 226 -10.90 2.94 1.45
CA GLY A 226 -11.45 2.44 0.19
C GLY A 226 -11.29 3.40 -1.01
N LEU A 227 -10.95 4.67 -0.79
CA LEU A 227 -10.62 5.65 -1.85
C LEU A 227 -9.20 5.50 -2.40
N GLU A 228 -8.33 4.71 -1.78
CA GLU A 228 -6.97 4.45 -2.26
C GLU A 228 -6.89 4.10 -3.76
N PRO A 229 -7.67 3.15 -4.31
CA PRO A 229 -7.64 2.85 -5.75
C PRO A 229 -8.03 4.02 -6.64
N VAL A 230 -8.90 4.94 -6.17
CA VAL A 230 -9.27 6.15 -6.92
C VAL A 230 -8.08 7.10 -7.03
N TRP A 231 -7.37 7.33 -5.93
CA TRP A 231 -6.15 8.13 -5.92
C TRP A 231 -5.04 7.46 -6.71
N GLY A 232 -4.89 6.14 -6.60
CA GLY A 232 -3.96 5.34 -7.40
C GLY A 232 -4.18 5.51 -8.90
N ALA A 233 -5.44 5.40 -9.35
CA ALA A 233 -5.82 5.61 -10.74
C ALA A 233 -5.61 7.07 -11.20
N ALA A 234 -5.86 8.05 -10.33
CA ALA A 234 -5.61 9.46 -10.61
C ALA A 234 -4.11 9.75 -10.80
N PHE A 235 -3.26 9.26 -9.90
CA PHE A 235 -1.81 9.41 -10.03
C PHE A 235 -1.26 8.66 -11.24
N ALA A 236 -1.78 7.47 -11.56
CA ALA A 236 -1.40 6.74 -12.76
C ALA A 236 -1.73 7.53 -14.04
N TRP A 237 -2.89 8.18 -14.09
CA TRP A 237 -3.25 9.03 -15.23
C TRP A 237 -2.38 10.27 -15.33
N VAL A 238 -2.13 10.98 -14.23
CA VAL A 238 -1.34 12.23 -14.24
C VAL A 238 0.14 11.95 -14.51
N MET A 239 0.74 10.95 -13.85
CA MET A 239 2.18 10.71 -13.89
C MET A 239 2.61 9.76 -15.01
N LEU A 240 1.82 8.71 -15.29
CA LEU A 240 2.13 7.71 -16.32
C LEU A 240 1.39 7.95 -17.64
N GLY A 241 0.37 8.82 -17.66
CA GLY A 241 -0.45 9.07 -18.85
C GLY A 241 -1.38 7.91 -19.19
N GLU A 242 -1.69 7.03 -18.24
CA GLU A 242 -2.56 5.88 -18.45
C GLU A 242 -4.01 6.30 -18.64
N ARG A 243 -4.66 5.82 -19.71
CA ARG A 243 -6.04 6.21 -20.03
C ARG A 243 -7.04 5.46 -19.16
N TRP A 244 -7.99 6.22 -18.61
CA TRP A 244 -9.10 5.66 -17.83
C TRP A 244 -10.04 4.90 -18.77
N GLY A 245 -10.33 3.65 -18.44
CA GLY A 245 -11.46 2.94 -19.01
C GLY A 245 -12.78 3.51 -18.49
N LEU A 246 -13.86 3.39 -19.27
CA LEU A 246 -15.20 3.82 -18.85
C LEU A 246 -15.64 3.12 -17.56
N THR A 247 -15.25 1.86 -17.38
CA THR A 247 -15.49 1.07 -16.16
C THR A 247 -14.77 1.63 -14.94
N GLY A 248 -13.53 2.12 -15.10
CA GLY A 248 -12.76 2.74 -14.02
C GLY A 248 -13.37 4.06 -13.55
N PHE A 249 -13.88 4.87 -14.48
CA PHE A 249 -14.57 6.11 -14.15
C PHE A 249 -15.88 5.87 -13.38
N VAL A 250 -16.70 4.92 -13.84
CA VAL A 250 -17.94 4.53 -13.15
C VAL A 250 -17.63 3.94 -11.76
N GLY A 251 -16.59 3.10 -11.65
CA GLY A 251 -16.11 2.57 -10.37
C GLY A 251 -15.71 3.68 -9.40
N ALA A 252 -14.93 4.66 -9.85
CA ALA A 252 -14.51 5.79 -9.02
C ALA A 252 -15.71 6.62 -8.51
N ILE A 253 -16.74 6.84 -9.34
CA ILE A 253 -17.97 7.53 -8.91
C ILE A 253 -18.67 6.75 -7.80
N PHE A 254 -18.79 5.42 -7.92
CA PHE A 254 -19.43 4.61 -6.88
C PHE A 254 -18.68 4.66 -5.55
N ILE A 255 -17.34 4.62 -5.56
CA ILE A 255 -16.52 4.73 -4.34
C ILE A 255 -16.70 6.11 -3.70
N MET A 256 -16.63 7.17 -4.50
CA MET A 256 -16.82 8.55 -4.01
C MET A 256 -18.23 8.75 -3.45
N ALA A 257 -19.25 8.25 -4.12
CA ALA A 257 -20.65 8.35 -3.68
C ALA A 257 -20.89 7.57 -2.38
N GLY A 258 -20.36 6.34 -2.27
CA GLY A 258 -20.47 5.54 -1.06
C GLY A 258 -19.78 6.19 0.14
N SER A 259 -18.55 6.68 -0.04
CA SER A 259 -17.80 7.36 1.01
C SER A 259 -18.46 8.67 1.45
N LEU A 260 -18.91 9.49 0.51
CA LEU A 260 -19.57 10.77 0.80
C LEU A 260 -20.92 10.56 1.52
N MET A 261 -21.67 9.53 1.12
CA MET A 261 -22.94 9.19 1.75
C MET A 261 -22.75 8.86 3.23
N VAL A 262 -21.76 8.03 3.58
CA VAL A 262 -21.52 7.70 5.00
C VAL A 262 -21.15 8.94 5.81
N GLN A 263 -20.29 9.80 5.28
CA GLN A 263 -19.87 11.04 5.97
C GLN A 263 -21.02 12.03 6.17
N ILE A 264 -21.85 12.25 5.14
CA ILE A 264 -22.99 13.17 5.23
C ILE A 264 -24.01 12.66 6.25
N TYR A 265 -24.40 11.38 6.17
CA TYR A 265 -25.39 10.84 7.10
C TYR A 265 -24.86 10.75 8.53
N GLY A 266 -23.57 10.46 8.73
CA GLY A 266 -22.93 10.54 10.05
C GLY A 266 -23.03 11.95 10.63
N SER A 267 -22.66 12.98 9.86
CA SER A 267 -22.72 14.38 10.33
C SER A 267 -24.14 14.84 10.68
N ILE A 268 -25.16 14.43 9.91
CA ILE A 268 -26.56 14.79 10.17
C ILE A 268 -27.05 14.17 11.49
N LEU A 269 -26.68 12.92 11.77
CA LEU A 269 -27.10 12.24 13.00
C LEU A 269 -26.44 12.85 14.25
N ASP A 270 -25.18 13.28 14.13
CA ASP A 270 -24.47 13.98 15.21
C ASP A 270 -25.13 15.35 15.52
N ASP A 271 -25.53 16.10 14.49
CA ASP A 271 -26.20 17.39 14.66
C ASP A 271 -27.60 17.23 15.30
N VAL A 272 -28.37 16.22 14.89
CA VAL A 272 -29.69 15.91 15.50
C VAL A 272 -29.52 15.55 16.97
N SER A 273 -28.56 14.68 17.30
CA SER A 273 -28.32 14.23 18.67
C SER A 273 -27.90 15.38 19.59
N ARG A 274 -27.07 16.31 19.10
CA ARG A 274 -26.73 17.54 19.84
C ARG A 274 -27.95 18.43 20.07
N GLY A 275 -28.82 18.56 19.08
CA GLY A 275 -30.05 19.37 19.17
C GLY A 275 -31.00 18.88 20.27
N ASP A 276 -31.17 17.57 20.39
CA ASP A 276 -32.03 16.94 21.41
C ASP A 276 -31.46 17.11 22.83
N ASP A 277 -30.14 17.02 23.00
CA ASP A 277 -29.47 17.20 24.30
C ASP A 277 -29.53 18.65 24.81
N TYR A 278 -29.56 19.64 23.90
CA TYR A 278 -29.85 21.03 24.26
C TYR A 278 -31.31 21.23 24.70
N GLN A 279 -32.27 20.51 24.11
CA GLN A 279 -33.69 20.61 24.49
C GLN A 279 -34.01 19.92 25.82
N MET A 280 -33.26 18.88 26.21
CA MET A 280 -33.44 18.21 27.50
C MET A 280 -32.78 18.93 28.69
N ASN A 281 -31.81 19.81 28.43
CA ASN A 281 -31.11 20.58 29.47
C ASN A 281 -31.69 22.00 29.70
N ILE A 282 -32.85 22.32 29.11
CA ILE A 282 -33.61 23.56 29.32
C ILE A 282 -34.89 23.23 30.10
#